data_AF-A0A842PK65-F1
#
_entry.id   AF-A0A842PK65-F1
#
_cell.length_a   1.000
_cell.length_b   1.000
_cell.length_c   1.000
_cell.angle_alpha   90.00
_cell.angle_beta   90.00
_cell.angle_gamma   90.00
#
_symmetry.space_group_name_H-M   'P 1'
#
loop_
_entity.id
_entity.type
_entity.pdbx_description
1 polymer ?
#
loop_
_entity_poly.entity_id
_entity_poly.type
_entity_poly.pdbx_seq_one_letter_code
_entity_poly.pdbx_strand_id
1 'polypeptide(L)'
;MDIEKLWGILYKERNTASLQELPENFCEEVCEYMEKLKEEKGEADERRRELVEDELRNAKMKAEDIIRRRIGKIVKLASSGMKTGPKGMLEEEERIFEGVKSHV
;
A
#
# COMPACT_ATOMS: atom_id res chain seq x y z
N MET A 1 -3.82 -11.66 -0.04
CA MET A 1 -3.48 -10.75 -1.16
C MET A 1 -3.06 -11.52 -2.41
N ASP A 2 -3.22 -10.91 -3.59
CA ASP A 2 -2.69 -11.34 -4.91
C ASP A 2 -2.48 -10.10 -5.82
N ILE A 3 -1.91 -10.28 -7.02
CA ILE A 3 -1.59 -9.15 -7.92
C ILE A 3 -2.83 -8.40 -8.43
N GLU A 4 -3.94 -9.09 -8.65
CA GLU A 4 -5.19 -8.49 -9.13
C GLU A 4 -5.84 -7.64 -8.04
N LYS A 5 -5.86 -8.14 -6.80
CA LYS A 5 -6.32 -7.37 -5.64
C LYS A 5 -5.47 -6.14 -5.40
N LEU A 6 -4.14 -6.25 -5.45
CA LEU A 6 -3.24 -5.09 -5.36
C LEU A 6 -3.53 -4.06 -6.45
N TRP A 7 -3.79 -4.52 -7.68
CA TRP A 7 -4.17 -3.63 -8.79
C TRP A 7 -5.52 -2.95 -8.52
N GLY A 8 -6.52 -3.68 -8.03
CA GLY A 8 -7.83 -3.12 -7.68
C GLY A 8 -7.75 -2.07 -6.58
N ILE A 9 -6.97 -2.31 -5.53
CA ILE A 9 -6.73 -1.34 -4.45
C ILE A 9 -6.03 -0.11 -5.01
N LEU A 10 -4.94 -0.30 -5.77
CA LEU A 10 -4.21 0.81 -6.37
C LEU A 10 -5.08 1.62 -7.33
N TYR A 11 -5.92 0.96 -8.14
CA TYR A 11 -6.84 1.63 -9.03
C TYR A 11 -7.84 2.50 -8.26
N LYS A 12 -8.44 2.00 -7.18
CA LYS A 12 -9.33 2.79 -6.32
C LYS A 12 -8.61 3.96 -5.67
N GLU A 13 -7.42 3.73 -5.13
CA GLU A 13 -6.59 4.76 -4.49
C GLU A 13 -6.21 5.88 -5.48
N ARG A 14 -5.94 5.53 -6.75
CA ARG A 14 -5.63 6.47 -7.83
C ARG A 14 -6.82 7.33 -8.27
N ASN A 15 -8.00 6.74 -8.36
CA ASN A 15 -9.16 7.37 -9.00
C ASN A 15 -10.07 8.13 -8.02
N THR A 16 -9.70 8.18 -6.74
CA THR A 16 -10.48 8.86 -5.70
C THR A 16 -9.65 9.95 -5.03
N ALA A 17 -10.29 11.07 -4.71
CA ALA A 17 -9.63 12.17 -3.99
C ALA A 17 -9.49 11.89 -2.48
N SER A 18 -10.46 11.18 -1.89
CA SER A 18 -10.44 10.77 -0.49
C SER A 18 -9.51 9.59 -0.25
N LEU A 19 -9.03 9.45 0.99
CA LEU A 19 -8.35 8.26 1.45
C LEU A 19 -9.31 7.07 1.35
N GLN A 20 -8.90 5.98 0.70
CA GLN A 20 -9.73 4.78 0.61
C GLN A 20 -9.55 3.92 1.86
N GLU A 21 -10.55 3.12 2.22
CA GLU A 21 -10.36 2.09 3.23
C GLU A 21 -9.55 0.93 2.63
N LEU A 22 -8.54 0.49 3.37
CA LEU A 22 -7.79 -0.72 3.06
C LEU A 22 -8.42 -1.91 3.81
N PRO A 23 -8.21 -3.15 3.35
CA PRO A 23 -8.44 -4.33 4.18
C PRO A 23 -7.74 -4.20 5.53
N GLU A 24 -8.38 -4.68 6.61
CA GLU A 24 -7.84 -4.55 7.98
C GLU A 24 -6.40 -5.06 8.10
N ASN A 25 -6.12 -6.21 7.47
CA ASN A 25 -4.79 -6.85 7.49
C ASN A 25 -3.98 -6.54 6.23
N PHE A 26 -4.18 -5.40 5.58
CA PHE A 26 -3.56 -5.10 4.29
C PHE A 26 -2.05 -5.29 4.28
N CYS A 27 -1.32 -4.73 5.25
CA CYS A 27 0.14 -4.84 5.32
C CYS A 27 0.58 -6.30 5.50
N GLU A 28 -0.08 -7.03 6.41
CA GLU A 28 0.20 -8.44 6.67
C GLU A 28 -0.05 -9.28 5.42
N GLU A 29 -1.20 -9.11 4.76
CA GLU A 29 -1.51 -9.87 3.55
C GLU A 29 -0.53 -9.57 2.40
N VAL A 30 -0.04 -8.33 2.28
CA VAL A 30 0.99 -7.96 1.29
C VAL A 30 2.31 -8.64 1.62
N CYS A 31 2.73 -8.64 2.89
CA CYS A 31 3.93 -9.33 3.35
C CYS A 31 3.83 -10.84 3.06
N GLU A 32 2.74 -11.48 3.47
CA GLU A 32 2.50 -12.90 3.20
C GLU A 32 2.54 -13.23 1.71
N TYR A 33 1.98 -12.36 0.87
CA TYR A 33 2.01 -12.55 -0.58
C TYR A 33 3.43 -12.46 -1.15
N MET A 34 4.22 -11.48 -0.70
CA MET A 34 5.62 -11.37 -1.10
C MET A 34 6.45 -12.57 -0.64
N GLU A 35 6.23 -13.08 0.57
CA GLU A 35 6.92 -14.28 1.06
C GLU A 35 6.56 -15.52 0.23
N LYS A 36 5.28 -15.73 -0.08
CA LYS A 36 4.86 -16.83 -0.98
C LYS A 36 5.55 -16.77 -2.34
N LEU A 37 5.67 -15.58 -2.93
CA LEU A 37 6.39 -15.41 -4.20
C LEU A 37 7.90 -15.69 -4.05
N LYS A 38 8.52 -15.35 -2.92
CA LYS A 38 9.93 -15.67 -2.66
C LYS A 38 10.16 -17.17 -2.50
N GLU A 39 9.27 -17.85 -1.78
CA GLU A 39 9.29 -19.31 -1.62
C GLU A 39 9.15 -19.98 -2.99
N GLU A 40 8.15 -19.59 -3.78
CA GLU A 40 7.93 -20.12 -5.13
C GLU A 40 9.15 -19.90 -6.04
N LYS A 41 9.79 -18.72 -5.96
CA LYS A 41 11.02 -18.42 -6.71
C LYS A 41 12.15 -19.40 -6.39
N GLY A 42 12.24 -19.84 -5.13
CA GLY A 42 13.26 -20.76 -4.65
C GLY A 42 13.09 -22.18 -5.20
N GLU A 43 11.85 -22.61 -5.43
CA GLU A 43 11.49 -23.96 -5.89
C GLU A 43 11.32 -24.05 -7.42
N ALA A 44 11.16 -22.89 -8.09
CA ALA A 44 10.90 -22.79 -9.52
C ALA A 44 12.08 -23.15 -10.42
N ASP A 45 11.77 -23.70 -11.60
CA ASP A 45 12.68 -23.78 -12.74
C ASP A 45 13.06 -22.38 -13.27
N GLU A 46 14.05 -22.28 -14.16
CA GLU A 46 14.57 -21.01 -14.66
C GLU A 46 13.49 -20.12 -15.29
N ARG A 47 12.62 -20.70 -16.13
CA ARG A 47 11.58 -19.95 -16.82
C ARG A 47 10.51 -19.45 -15.84
N ARG A 48 10.12 -20.30 -14.88
CA ARG A 48 9.14 -19.92 -13.85
C ARG A 48 9.74 -18.89 -12.89
N ARG A 49 11.02 -19.00 -12.56
CA ARG A 49 11.74 -18.06 -11.70
C ARG A 49 11.70 -16.63 -12.23
N GLU A 50 11.91 -16.44 -13.54
CA GLU A 50 11.81 -15.11 -14.18
C GLU A 50 10.40 -14.51 -14.03
N LEU A 51 9.35 -15.31 -14.27
CA LEU A 51 7.96 -14.86 -14.13
C LEU A 51 7.62 -14.46 -12.69
N VAL A 52 8.05 -15.26 -11.71
CA VAL A 52 7.82 -14.98 -10.29
C VAL A 52 8.61 -13.75 -9.83
N GLU A 53 9.83 -13.55 -10.35
CA GLU A 53 10.62 -12.34 -10.09
C GLU A 53 9.94 -11.07 -10.62
N ASP A 54 9.37 -11.14 -11.82
CA ASP A 54 8.58 -10.05 -12.37
C ASP A 54 7.33 -9.76 -11.54
N GLU A 55 6.63 -10.80 -11.08
CA GLU A 55 5.46 -10.66 -10.22
C GLU A 55 5.82 -10.04 -8.87
N LEU A 56 6.91 -10.49 -8.22
CA LEU A 56 7.40 -9.94 -6.96
C LEU A 56 7.74 -8.44 -7.11
N ARG A 57 8.43 -8.07 -8.19
CA ARG A 57 8.74 -6.67 -8.51
C ARG A 57 7.46 -5.86 -8.70
N ASN A 58 6.51 -6.38 -9.46
CA ASN A 58 5.23 -5.71 -9.71
C ASN A 58 4.40 -5.54 -8.44
N ALA A 59 4.33 -6.56 -7.58
CA ALA A 59 3.64 -6.51 -6.31
C ALA A 59 4.23 -5.42 -5.40
N LYS A 60 5.56 -5.38 -5.28
CA LYS A 60 6.28 -4.34 -4.52
C LYS A 60 5.99 -2.95 -5.05
N MET A 61 6.13 -2.74 -6.37
CA MET A 61 5.87 -1.43 -6.97
C MET A 61 4.42 -0.95 -6.73
N LYS A 62 3.44 -1.84 -6.81
CA LYS A 62 2.03 -1.49 -6.57
C LYS A 62 1.79 -1.16 -5.10
N ALA A 63 2.30 -1.96 -4.17
CA ALA A 63 2.17 -1.71 -2.74
C ALA A 63 2.80 -0.35 -2.35
N GLU A 64 4.01 -0.07 -2.84
CA GLU A 64 4.67 1.23 -2.60
C GLU A 64 3.90 2.41 -3.19
N ASP A 65 3.31 2.26 -4.39
CA ASP A 65 2.50 3.33 -5.00
C ASP A 65 1.19 3.58 -4.24
N ILE A 66 0.57 2.53 -3.68
CA ILE A 66 -0.59 2.68 -2.77
C ILE A 66 -0.18 3.54 -1.58
N ILE A 67 0.86 3.13 -0.83
CA ILE A 67 1.30 3.84 0.38
C ILE A 67 1.71 5.28 0.06
N ARG A 68 2.49 5.51 -1.01
CA ARG A 68 2.93 6.85 -1.41
C ARG A 68 1.75 7.79 -1.68
N ARG A 69 0.72 7.30 -2.36
CA ARG A 69 -0.48 8.09 -2.67
C ARG A 69 -1.28 8.42 -1.44
N ARG A 70 -1.46 7.44 -0.55
CA ARG A 70 -2.15 7.63 0.72
C ARG A 70 -1.44 8.67 1.58
N ILE A 71 -0.12 8.57 1.74
CA ILE A 71 0.69 9.59 2.44
C ILE A 71 0.47 10.98 1.84
N GLY A 72 0.47 11.11 0.51
CA GLY A 72 0.20 12.39 -0.15
C GLY A 72 -1.17 12.98 0.20
N LYS A 73 -2.21 12.14 0.27
CA LYS A 73 -3.56 12.56 0.71
C LYS A 73 -3.57 12.95 2.19
N ILE A 74 -2.92 12.17 3.04
CA ILE A 74 -2.84 12.40 4.49
C ILE A 74 -2.14 13.73 4.79
N VAL A 75 -0.97 13.96 4.21
CA VAL A 75 -0.22 15.22 4.38
C VAL A 75 -1.07 16.40 3.91
N LYS A 76 -1.72 16.29 2.75
CA LYS A 76 -2.60 17.34 2.24
C LYS A 76 -3.77 17.64 3.20
N LEU A 77 -4.38 16.61 3.79
CA LEU A 77 -5.47 16.79 4.75
C LEU A 77 -4.98 17.40 6.06
N ALA A 78 -3.87 16.91 6.61
CA ALA A 78 -3.27 17.43 7.83
C ALA A 78 -2.91 18.91 7.69
N SER A 79 -2.24 19.28 6.60
CA SER A 79 -1.84 20.67 6.33
C SER A 79 -3.00 21.64 6.04
N SER A 80 -4.24 21.14 5.90
CA SER A 80 -5.43 21.98 5.69
C SER A 80 -6.10 22.46 6.99
N GLY A 81 -5.55 22.09 8.15
CA GLY A 81 -6.09 22.47 9.46
C GLY A 81 -7.27 21.60 9.93
N MET A 82 -7.44 20.41 9.33
CA MET A 82 -8.44 19.44 9.80
C MET A 82 -8.11 18.95 11.21
N LYS A 83 -9.12 18.95 12.10
CA LYS A 83 -8.95 18.55 13.51
C LYS A 83 -8.82 17.04 13.70
N THR A 84 -9.48 16.26 12.85
CA THR A 84 -9.55 14.80 12.95
C THR A 84 -9.16 14.19 11.60
N GLY A 85 -8.32 13.16 11.64
CA GLY A 85 -7.92 12.44 10.44
C GLY A 85 -9.05 11.60 9.84
N PRO A 86 -8.92 11.18 8.57
CA PRO A 86 -9.85 10.26 7.94
C PRO A 86 -9.84 8.89 8.63
N LYS A 87 -10.96 8.15 8.55
CA LYS A 87 -10.99 6.75 8.98
C LYS A 87 -10.14 5.87 8.05
N GLY A 88 -9.70 4.73 8.57
CA GLY A 88 -8.98 3.72 7.78
C GLY A 88 -7.53 4.12 7.45
N MET A 89 -6.91 4.95 8.29
CA MET A 89 -5.46 5.15 8.27
C MET A 89 -4.77 3.92 8.86
N LEU A 90 -3.59 3.62 8.34
CA LEU A 90 -2.63 2.73 9.00
C LEU A 90 -2.02 3.44 10.21
N GLU A 91 -1.48 2.68 11.16
CA GLU A 91 -0.88 3.24 12.37
C GLU A 91 0.25 4.25 12.06
N GLU A 92 1.11 3.93 11.08
CA GLU A 92 2.15 4.83 10.58
C GLU A 92 1.57 6.10 9.94
N GLU A 93 0.44 5.97 9.26
CA GLU A 93 -0.25 7.07 8.58
C GLU A 93 -0.86 8.04 9.60
N GLU A 94 -1.41 7.53 10.70
CA GLU A 94 -1.88 8.34 11.83
C GLU A 94 -0.75 9.16 12.45
N ARG A 95 0.42 8.53 12.65
CA ARG A 95 1.62 9.23 13.15
C ARG A 95 2.05 10.35 12.22
N ILE A 96 2.02 10.13 10.91
CA ILE A 96 2.32 11.18 9.91
C ILE A 96 1.29 12.30 9.99
N PHE A 97 0.00 11.97 10.08
CA PHE A 97 -1.08 12.96 10.17
C PHE A 97 -0.89 13.89 11.38
N GLU A 98 -0.73 13.33 12.58
CA GLU A 98 -0.55 14.13 13.81
C GLU A 98 0.77 14.91 13.80
N GLY A 99 1.85 14.32 13.25
CA GLY A 99 3.13 15.01 13.10
C GLY A 99 3.07 16.21 12.16
N VAL A 100 2.34 16.13 11.04
CA VAL A 100 2.14 17.28 10.15
C VAL A 100 1.23 18.31 10.82
N LYS A 101 0.13 17.85 11.44
CA LYS A 101 -0.85 18.70 12.12
C LYS A 101 -0.25 19.52 13.27
N SER A 102 0.79 19.04 13.95
CA SER A 102 1.44 19.82 15.01
C SER A 102 2.22 21.04 14.50
N HIS A 103 2.34 21.23 13.18
CA HIS A 103 3.11 22.31 12.55
C HIS A 103 2.23 23.30 11.75
N VAL A 104 0.89 23.13 11.79
CA VAL A 104 -0.11 24.00 11.12
C VAL A 104 -1.15 24.49 12.13
#